data_AF-A0A084AFT9-F1
#
_entry.id   AF-A0A084AFT9-F1
#
_cell.length_a   1.000
_cell.length_b   1.000
_cell.length_c   1.000
_cell.angle_alpha   90.00
_cell.angle_beta   90.00
_cell.angle_gamma   90.00
#
_symmetry.space_group_name_H-M   'P 1'
#
loop_
_entity.id
_entity.type
_entity.pdbx_description
1 polymer ?
#
loop_
_entity_poly.entity_id
_entity_poly.type
_entity_poly.pdbx_seq_one_letter_code
_entity_poly.pdbx_strand_id
1 'polypeptide(L)'
;MNSLQLRLAMRAQPNPRSPIGMVVTAFAPQVVAPTGQPRSLHLPARLPSANGHSNMTVSNIIKTSRPMRPGHARAQPSSPLGIQNHSGSYSAYSTGAKVKIEPEVQSFFDPVTGTWQYVVSDPATSEAVIIDPVLDYDPTAQTIQTKNADSLLSVIETKGYHVSRILETHAHADHITAASYLQSRLAKAQGDKPLICIGRRITQVQERFAKRYGIPAAECEGVFDVLLDDSESFSIGTSICTALHLPGHTPDLIGYLVGDNIFCGDSIFHSDIGTARCDFPGGSATQLYRSGQKLLAFPDDTKIWTGHDYPSKDRQEAVPFLTVREHRERNKHLADGTSEEQYVAMRTSRDGQMREPRLIHQSLQMNIRGGRLPAPSAGRLKYTVTVGTLLMLEALTLVPCPQPATFPAVDLAELYPDVKIIVINRDPEK
;
A
#
# COMPACT_ATOMS: atom_id res chain seq x y z
N MET A 1 -33.09 -31.60 45.40
CA MET A 1 -33.41 -30.44 46.26
C MET A 1 -32.11 -29.80 46.67
N ASN A 2 -32.07 -28.46 46.79
CA ASN A 2 -31.15 -27.62 47.59
C ASN A 2 -29.63 -27.89 47.57
N SER A 3 -28.67 -26.95 47.50
CA SER A 3 -28.55 -25.53 47.12
C SER A 3 -27.40 -24.94 47.96
N LEU A 4 -26.45 -24.24 47.35
CA LEU A 4 -25.50 -23.27 47.96
C LEU A 4 -24.76 -23.67 49.26
N GLN A 5 -23.42 -23.55 49.22
CA GLN A 5 -22.82 -22.37 49.87
C GLN A 5 -21.49 -21.95 49.24
N LEU A 6 -21.21 -20.64 49.33
CA LEU A 6 -20.04 -19.97 48.81
C LEU A 6 -19.22 -19.43 50.00
N ARG A 7 -17.88 -19.55 49.99
CA ARG A 7 -16.99 -18.74 50.83
C ARG A 7 -15.70 -18.39 50.09
N LEU A 8 -15.44 -17.09 49.93
CA LEU A 8 -14.11 -16.56 49.64
C LEU A 8 -13.34 -16.37 50.95
N ALA A 9 -12.01 -16.50 50.88
CA ALA A 9 -11.10 -15.87 51.83
C ALA A 9 -9.77 -15.53 51.13
N MET A 10 -9.41 -14.26 51.08
CA MET A 10 -8.07 -13.80 50.69
C MET A 10 -7.20 -13.61 51.93
N ARG A 11 -5.92 -13.98 51.86
CA ARG A 11 -4.79 -13.24 52.47
C ARG A 11 -3.46 -13.69 51.85
N ALA A 12 -2.42 -12.89 52.05
CA ALA A 12 -1.14 -12.96 51.33
C ALA A 12 0.07 -12.90 52.28
N GLN A 13 1.28 -12.76 51.71
CA GLN A 13 2.63 -12.68 52.33
C GLN A 13 3.40 -14.02 52.43
N PRO A 14 4.76 -14.00 52.47
CA PRO A 14 5.67 -13.07 51.78
C PRO A 14 6.90 -13.75 51.12
N ASN A 15 7.76 -12.92 50.53
CA ASN A 15 9.03 -13.25 49.87
C ASN A 15 10.18 -13.53 50.87
N PRO A 16 11.21 -14.30 50.50
CA PRO A 16 12.59 -13.95 50.90
C PRO A 16 13.60 -13.91 49.73
N ARG A 17 14.65 -13.10 49.88
CA ARG A 17 15.72 -12.86 48.89
C ARG A 17 16.91 -13.81 49.09
N SER A 18 17.71 -14.03 48.03
CA SER A 18 19.18 -14.18 48.10
C SER A 18 19.84 -13.91 46.73
N PRO A 19 21.14 -13.52 46.65
CA PRO A 19 21.64 -12.70 45.53
C PRO A 19 23.01 -13.11 44.90
N ILE A 20 23.52 -12.24 44.00
CA ILE A 20 24.90 -12.12 43.47
C ILE A 20 25.27 -13.03 42.28
N GLY A 21 25.90 -12.44 41.24
CA GLY A 21 26.54 -13.20 40.15
C GLY A 21 26.69 -12.49 38.80
N MET A 22 27.25 -11.27 38.75
CA MET A 22 27.47 -10.53 37.49
C MET A 22 28.96 -10.57 37.07
N VAL A 23 29.24 -10.95 35.82
CA VAL A 23 30.57 -10.84 35.20
C VAL A 23 30.40 -10.26 33.80
N VAL A 24 31.12 -9.18 33.51
CA VAL A 24 31.14 -8.53 32.18
C VAL A 24 32.58 -8.42 31.70
N THR A 25 32.90 -9.06 30.59
CA THR A 25 34.17 -8.94 29.88
C THR A 25 34.00 -8.07 28.64
N ALA A 26 34.39 -6.79 28.75
CA ALA A 26 34.41 -5.88 27.62
C ALA A 26 35.70 -6.07 26.80
N PHE A 27 35.57 -6.30 25.49
CA PHE A 27 36.66 -6.21 24.53
C PHE A 27 36.54 -4.91 23.72
N ALA A 28 37.62 -4.12 23.69
CA ALA A 28 37.67 -2.88 22.91
C ALA A 28 38.24 -3.13 21.49
N PRO A 29 37.54 -2.75 20.42
CA PRO A 29 38.14 -2.64 19.09
C PRO A 29 39.02 -1.38 19.03
N GLN A 30 40.18 -1.48 18.37
CA GLN A 30 41.11 -0.36 18.23
C GLN A 30 40.66 0.62 17.14
N VAL A 31 40.84 1.92 17.38
CA VAL A 31 40.65 2.97 16.36
C VAL A 31 41.90 3.03 15.47
N VAL A 32 41.72 2.82 14.17
CA VAL A 32 42.74 3.08 13.14
C VAL A 32 42.32 4.31 12.34
N ALA A 33 43.13 5.37 12.37
CA ALA A 33 42.88 6.59 11.61
C ALA A 33 43.33 6.45 10.14
N PRO A 34 42.61 7.05 9.17
CA PRO A 34 42.93 6.89 7.76
C PRO A 34 44.09 7.79 7.29
N THR A 35 45.02 7.23 6.51
CA THR A 35 46.08 7.98 5.83
C THR A 35 45.88 7.93 4.31
N GLY A 36 45.34 9.00 3.72
CA GLY A 36 45.14 9.12 2.28
C GLY A 36 44.64 10.50 1.87
N GLN A 37 45.49 11.32 1.26
CA GLN A 37 45.09 12.61 0.68
C GLN A 37 44.40 12.42 -0.69
N PRO A 38 43.40 13.25 -1.05
CA PRO A 38 42.77 13.19 -2.35
C PRO A 38 43.73 13.67 -3.44
N ARG A 39 43.80 12.95 -4.57
CA ARG A 39 44.46 13.44 -5.79
C ARG A 39 43.50 14.36 -6.54
N SER A 40 43.94 15.58 -6.79
CA SER A 40 43.27 16.49 -7.74
C SER A 40 43.44 16.00 -9.18
N LEU A 41 42.34 16.03 -9.94
CA LEU A 41 42.35 16.04 -11.40
C LEU A 41 41.70 17.35 -11.86
N HIS A 42 42.11 17.83 -13.04
CA HIS A 42 41.98 19.24 -13.40
C HIS A 42 41.77 19.41 -14.90
N LEU A 43 41.06 20.47 -15.29
CA LEU A 43 40.71 20.89 -16.66
C LEU A 43 39.71 19.99 -17.43
N PRO A 44 39.01 20.53 -18.46
CA PRO A 44 38.68 21.94 -18.72
C PRO A 44 37.19 22.19 -19.03
N ALA A 45 36.76 23.44 -18.88
CA ALA A 45 35.46 23.90 -19.37
C ALA A 45 35.51 24.27 -20.87
N ARG A 46 34.37 24.14 -21.57
CA ARG A 46 34.07 24.92 -22.79
C ARG A 46 32.57 25.08 -23.02
N LEU A 47 32.12 26.33 -23.11
CA LEU A 47 30.87 26.72 -23.78
C LEU A 47 31.11 26.76 -25.30
N PRO A 48 30.04 26.82 -26.10
CA PRO A 48 29.72 28.11 -26.72
C PRO A 48 28.25 28.53 -26.53
N SER A 49 27.97 29.82 -26.74
CA SER A 49 26.60 30.35 -26.87
C SER A 49 26.29 30.72 -28.33
N ALA A 50 25.01 30.79 -28.68
CA ALA A 50 24.42 31.93 -29.42
C ALA A 50 22.90 31.76 -29.68
N ASN A 51 22.12 32.72 -29.17
CA ASN A 51 20.99 33.43 -29.82
C ASN A 51 19.89 32.69 -30.61
N GLY A 52 18.63 33.01 -30.29
CA GLY A 52 17.45 32.69 -31.12
C GLY A 52 16.11 33.12 -30.50
N HIS A 53 15.73 34.40 -30.61
CA HIS A 53 14.40 34.88 -30.18
C HIS A 53 13.32 34.64 -31.25
N SER A 54 12.07 34.32 -30.86
CA SER A 54 10.90 35.22 -31.04
C SER A 54 9.52 34.59 -30.75
N ASN A 55 8.77 35.23 -29.83
CA ASN A 55 7.33 35.55 -29.82
C ASN A 55 6.25 34.71 -30.56
N MET A 56 5.21 34.34 -29.78
CA MET A 56 3.75 34.32 -30.11
C MET A 56 3.28 33.30 -31.19
N THR A 57 2.00 32.91 -31.32
CA THR A 57 0.72 33.37 -30.70
C THR A 57 -0.24 32.18 -30.48
N VAL A 58 -1.23 32.32 -29.60
CA VAL A 58 -2.40 31.41 -29.50
C VAL A 58 -3.33 31.58 -30.71
N SER A 59 -3.97 30.49 -31.17
CA SER A 59 -5.16 30.54 -32.04
C SER A 59 -6.02 29.27 -31.91
N ASN A 60 -7.32 29.43 -31.66
CA ASN A 60 -8.31 28.35 -31.64
C ASN A 60 -8.89 28.10 -33.04
N ILE A 61 -9.12 26.84 -33.43
CA ILE A 61 -10.12 26.49 -34.46
C ILE A 61 -10.95 25.29 -33.99
N ILE A 62 -12.27 25.49 -33.93
CA ILE A 62 -13.28 24.43 -33.76
C ILE A 62 -14.01 24.24 -35.10
N LYS A 63 -14.24 22.99 -35.51
CA LYS A 63 -15.27 22.54 -36.48
C LYS A 63 -15.45 21.02 -36.32
N THR A 64 -16.44 20.54 -35.58
CA THR A 64 -17.87 20.33 -35.94
C THR A 64 -18.10 19.26 -37.03
N SER A 65 -19.09 18.38 -36.78
CA SER A 65 -19.27 17.07 -37.44
C SER A 65 -20.61 16.92 -38.18
N ARG A 66 -20.90 15.68 -38.66
CA ARG A 66 -22.14 15.14 -39.31
C ARG A 66 -22.11 15.04 -40.86
N PRO A 67 -22.95 14.17 -41.50
CA PRO A 67 -23.24 12.76 -41.16
C PRO A 67 -23.30 11.80 -42.38
N MET A 68 -23.59 10.52 -42.16
CA MET A 68 -23.79 9.47 -43.20
C MET A 68 -25.16 9.49 -43.90
N ARG A 69 -25.26 8.84 -45.09
CA ARG A 69 -26.15 7.70 -45.49
C ARG A 69 -26.49 7.70 -47.02
N PRO A 70 -27.06 6.64 -47.61
CA PRO A 70 -26.78 5.19 -47.50
C PRO A 70 -26.74 4.46 -48.88
N GLY A 71 -26.47 3.15 -48.92
CA GLY A 71 -26.60 2.34 -50.16
C GLY A 71 -26.81 0.83 -49.93
N HIS A 72 -27.86 0.27 -50.53
CA HIS A 72 -28.21 -1.17 -50.57
C HIS A 72 -27.74 -1.81 -51.90
N ALA A 73 -27.62 -3.13 -52.12
CA ALA A 73 -27.45 -4.32 -51.26
C ALA A 73 -27.23 -5.59 -52.14
N ARG A 74 -26.98 -6.74 -51.49
CA ARG A 74 -27.37 -8.14 -51.89
C ARG A 74 -26.59 -8.91 -53.00
N ALA A 75 -25.73 -9.82 -52.52
CA ALA A 75 -25.51 -11.24 -52.92
C ALA A 75 -25.50 -11.72 -54.40
N GLN A 76 -24.37 -12.33 -54.82
CA GLN A 76 -24.13 -13.77 -55.14
C GLN A 76 -25.22 -14.62 -55.88
N PRO A 77 -24.87 -15.70 -56.65
CA PRO A 77 -23.54 -16.29 -56.94
C PRO A 77 -23.27 -16.68 -58.42
N SER A 78 -22.04 -17.14 -58.73
CA SER A 78 -21.76 -18.27 -59.66
C SER A 78 -20.26 -18.60 -59.76
N SER A 79 -19.94 -19.87 -60.03
CA SER A 79 -18.59 -20.39 -60.33
C SER A 79 -18.56 -20.93 -61.76
N PRO A 80 -17.39 -21.08 -62.42
CA PRO A 80 -16.71 -22.38 -62.37
C PRO A 80 -15.16 -22.38 -62.44
N LEU A 81 -14.60 -23.48 -61.92
CA LEU A 81 -13.34 -24.19 -62.26
C LEU A 81 -12.21 -23.44 -63.04
N GLY A 82 -11.02 -23.38 -62.42
CA GLY A 82 -9.74 -23.01 -63.05
C GLY A 82 -8.57 -23.79 -62.44
N ILE A 83 -7.56 -24.14 -63.25
CA ILE A 83 -6.50 -25.13 -62.96
C ILE A 83 -5.40 -24.61 -62.00
N GLN A 84 -4.71 -25.54 -61.34
CA GLN A 84 -3.59 -25.35 -60.42
C GLN A 84 -2.42 -24.52 -60.98
N ASN A 85 -1.66 -23.87 -60.08
CA ASN A 85 -0.19 -24.00 -60.11
C ASN A 85 0.46 -23.69 -58.74
N HIS A 86 1.63 -24.27 -58.47
CA HIS A 86 2.34 -24.11 -57.20
C HIS A 86 3.21 -22.85 -57.16
N SER A 87 3.14 -22.11 -56.06
CA SER A 87 4.32 -21.44 -55.47
C SER A 87 4.24 -21.57 -53.95
N GLY A 88 5.28 -22.17 -53.36
CA GLY A 88 5.32 -22.43 -51.91
C GLY A 88 5.81 -21.21 -51.15
N SER A 89 4.91 -20.34 -50.69
CA SER A 89 5.26 -19.41 -49.62
C SER A 89 5.36 -20.18 -48.30
N TYR A 90 6.57 -20.30 -47.76
CA TYR A 90 6.74 -20.60 -46.35
C TYR A 90 6.21 -19.43 -45.53
N SER A 91 4.91 -19.47 -45.23
CA SER A 91 4.33 -18.61 -44.21
C SER A 91 5.03 -18.94 -42.90
N ALA A 92 5.93 -18.08 -42.46
CA ALA A 92 6.54 -18.19 -41.14
C ALA A 92 5.41 -18.02 -40.12
N TYR A 93 4.97 -19.13 -39.53
CA TYR A 93 4.03 -19.15 -38.42
C TYR A 93 4.71 -18.48 -37.23
N SER A 94 4.63 -17.15 -37.17
CA SER A 94 4.99 -16.38 -36.00
C SER A 94 4.03 -16.78 -34.89
N THR A 95 4.45 -17.75 -34.08
CA THR A 95 3.84 -18.07 -32.79
C THR A 95 4.18 -16.94 -31.82
N GLY A 96 3.68 -15.75 -32.14
CA GLY A 96 3.81 -14.50 -31.39
C GLY A 96 2.96 -14.52 -30.13
N ALA A 97 3.07 -15.59 -29.35
CA ALA A 97 2.84 -15.50 -27.91
C ALA A 97 3.77 -14.39 -27.42
N LYS A 98 3.19 -13.23 -27.06
CA LYS A 98 3.94 -12.16 -26.40
C LYS A 98 4.59 -12.79 -25.17
N VAL A 99 5.91 -12.75 -25.09
CA VAL A 99 6.62 -13.21 -23.90
C VAL A 99 6.08 -12.39 -22.74
N LYS A 100 5.41 -13.07 -21.81
CA LYS A 100 4.84 -12.46 -20.63
C LYS A 100 6.01 -12.16 -19.69
N ILE A 101 6.21 -10.88 -19.39
CA ILE A 101 7.28 -10.43 -18.51
C ILE A 101 6.74 -10.54 -17.10
N GLU A 102 7.29 -11.47 -16.33
CA GLU A 102 6.99 -11.60 -14.91
C GLU A 102 7.84 -10.61 -14.11
N PRO A 103 7.23 -9.82 -13.21
CA PRO A 103 7.96 -8.84 -12.41
C PRO A 103 8.82 -9.52 -11.33
N GLU A 104 9.91 -8.88 -10.92
CA GLU A 104 10.55 -9.21 -9.65
C GLU A 104 9.76 -8.53 -8.51
N VAL A 105 9.31 -9.34 -7.55
CA VAL A 105 8.52 -8.90 -6.39
C VAL A 105 9.34 -9.06 -5.11
N GLN A 106 9.50 -7.97 -4.37
CA GLN A 106 10.08 -7.93 -3.02
C GLN A 106 8.95 -7.65 -2.02
N SER A 107 8.83 -8.47 -0.98
CA SER A 107 7.72 -8.44 -0.01
C SER A 107 8.20 -8.21 1.42
N PHE A 108 7.61 -7.25 2.13
CA PHE A 108 8.03 -6.81 3.45
C PHE A 108 6.85 -6.85 4.43
N PHE A 109 6.96 -7.67 5.48
CA PHE A 109 5.91 -7.83 6.49
C PHE A 109 6.14 -6.90 7.68
N ASP A 110 5.15 -6.08 8.03
CA ASP A 110 5.14 -5.40 9.33
C ASP A 110 4.40 -6.24 10.39
N PRO A 111 5.09 -6.73 11.45
CA PRO A 111 4.45 -7.53 12.49
C PRO A 111 3.66 -6.72 13.52
N VAL A 112 3.59 -5.38 13.41
CA VAL A 112 2.85 -4.49 14.34
C VAL A 112 1.40 -4.27 13.86
N THR A 113 1.18 -4.26 12.55
CA THR A 113 -0.14 -4.16 11.91
C THR A 113 -0.57 -5.47 11.22
N GLY A 114 0.40 -6.30 10.82
CA GLY A 114 0.21 -7.50 10.01
C GLY A 114 0.21 -7.23 8.50
N THR A 115 0.61 -6.03 8.08
CA THR A 115 0.53 -5.55 6.69
C THR A 115 1.69 -6.10 5.86
N TRP A 116 1.39 -6.47 4.61
CA TRP A 116 2.39 -6.74 3.59
C TRP A 116 2.56 -5.53 2.68
N GLN A 117 3.80 -5.07 2.56
CA GLN A 117 4.22 -4.02 1.62
C GLN A 117 4.97 -4.68 0.48
N TYR A 118 4.83 -4.16 -0.74
CA TYR A 118 5.49 -4.74 -1.92
C TYR A 118 6.28 -3.70 -2.70
N VAL A 119 7.43 -4.11 -3.24
CA VAL A 119 8.09 -3.43 -4.35
C VAL A 119 8.06 -4.37 -5.55
N VAL A 120 7.42 -3.93 -6.64
CA VAL A 120 7.16 -4.73 -7.84
C VAL A 120 7.88 -4.06 -9.01
N SER A 121 8.78 -4.78 -9.67
CA SER A 121 9.74 -4.19 -10.62
C SER A 121 9.81 -4.97 -11.93
N ASP A 122 10.02 -4.26 -13.04
CA ASP A 122 10.31 -4.85 -14.34
C ASP A 122 11.81 -5.23 -14.43
N PRO A 123 12.17 -6.53 -14.47
CA PRO A 123 13.56 -6.96 -14.51
C PRO A 123 14.30 -6.57 -15.80
N ALA A 124 13.60 -6.10 -16.84
CA ALA A 124 14.22 -5.61 -18.07
C ALA A 124 14.64 -4.13 -18.03
N THR A 125 14.10 -3.33 -17.10
CA THR A 125 14.31 -1.86 -17.06
C THR A 125 14.67 -1.30 -15.68
N SER A 126 14.48 -2.07 -14.60
CA SER A 126 14.52 -1.59 -13.21
C SER A 126 13.49 -0.51 -12.87
N GLU A 127 12.48 -0.26 -13.72
CA GLU A 127 11.33 0.55 -13.30
C GLU A 127 10.48 -0.25 -12.31
N ALA A 128 10.02 0.40 -11.25
CA ALA A 128 9.31 -0.23 -10.14
C ALA A 128 8.11 0.59 -9.64
N VAL A 129 7.24 -0.09 -8.92
CA VAL A 129 6.17 0.50 -8.11
C VAL A 129 6.21 -0.03 -6.69
N ILE A 130 5.75 0.79 -5.75
CA ILE A 130 5.54 0.39 -4.35
C ILE A 130 4.04 0.16 -4.13
N ILE A 131 3.64 -0.84 -3.36
CA ILE A 131 2.23 -1.15 -3.03
C ILE A 131 2.04 -1.20 -1.51
N ASP A 132 1.00 -0.55 -1.02
CA ASP A 132 0.54 -0.50 0.38
C ASP A 132 1.67 -0.25 1.43
N PRO A 133 2.48 0.82 1.30
CA PRO A 133 3.65 1.05 2.14
C PRO A 133 3.33 1.57 3.54
N VAL A 134 3.95 1.02 4.59
CA VAL A 134 3.65 1.35 6.00
C VAL A 134 4.52 2.50 6.53
N LEU A 135 3.87 3.46 7.17
CA LEU A 135 4.46 4.46 8.06
C LEU A 135 4.25 4.02 9.52
N ASP A 136 5.33 3.79 10.26
CA ASP A 136 5.28 3.28 11.63
C ASP A 136 4.62 4.29 12.58
N TYR A 137 3.69 3.84 13.43
CA TYR A 137 3.02 4.71 14.41
C TYR A 137 2.81 4.02 15.76
N ASP A 138 3.30 4.64 16.83
CA ASP A 138 3.03 4.24 18.21
C ASP A 138 1.81 5.04 18.73
N PRO A 139 0.62 4.42 18.92
CA PRO A 139 -0.56 5.12 19.40
C PRO A 139 -0.49 5.52 20.88
N THR A 140 0.46 4.97 21.65
CA THR A 140 0.68 5.31 23.06
C THR A 140 1.62 6.49 23.19
N ALA A 141 2.72 6.50 22.44
CA ALA A 141 3.65 7.65 22.40
C ALA A 141 3.18 8.79 21.46
N GLN A 142 2.23 8.51 20.56
CA GLN A 142 1.77 9.39 19.47
C GLN A 142 2.91 9.83 18.53
N THR A 143 3.94 8.97 18.39
CA THR A 143 5.11 9.20 17.53
C THR A 143 5.00 8.45 16.22
N ILE A 144 5.53 9.06 15.17
CA ILE A 144 5.77 8.46 13.86
C ILE A 144 7.23 8.03 13.78
N GLN A 145 7.48 6.88 13.16
CA GLN A 145 8.80 6.41 12.76
C GLN A 145 8.75 6.00 11.27
N THR A 146 9.90 5.77 10.65
CA THR A 146 10.02 5.55 9.20
C THR A 146 10.71 4.23 8.87
N LYS A 147 10.89 3.34 9.84
CA LYS A 147 11.65 2.09 9.72
C LYS A 147 11.12 1.19 8.58
N ASN A 148 9.81 1.05 8.44
CA ASN A 148 9.20 0.27 7.37
C ASN A 148 9.50 0.91 6.00
N ALA A 149 9.15 2.19 5.83
CA ALA A 149 9.42 2.97 4.62
C ALA A 149 10.92 3.03 4.22
N ASP A 150 11.83 3.25 5.18
CA ASP A 150 13.28 3.28 4.95
C ASP A 150 13.84 1.90 4.57
N SER A 151 13.18 0.80 4.99
CA SER A 151 13.53 -0.55 4.54
C SER A 151 13.19 -0.76 3.05
N LEU A 152 12.08 -0.19 2.58
CA LEU A 152 11.75 -0.17 1.15
C LEU A 152 12.77 0.66 0.36
N LEU A 153 13.10 1.87 0.82
CA LEU A 153 14.10 2.74 0.20
C LEU A 153 15.48 2.07 0.10
N SER A 154 15.91 1.36 1.15
CA SER A 154 17.18 0.61 1.17
C SER A 154 17.25 -0.47 0.09
N VAL A 155 16.16 -1.20 -0.15
CA VAL A 155 16.11 -2.22 -1.23
C VAL A 155 16.02 -1.56 -2.60
N ILE A 156 15.27 -0.46 -2.75
CA ILE A 156 15.20 0.32 -3.99
C ILE A 156 16.59 0.83 -4.40
N GLU A 157 17.35 1.40 -3.46
CA GLU A 157 18.73 1.85 -3.66
C GLU A 157 19.67 0.68 -3.98
N THR A 158 19.63 -0.40 -3.19
CA THR A 158 20.49 -1.59 -3.35
C THR A 158 20.26 -2.30 -4.69
N LYS A 159 19.03 -2.29 -5.20
CA LYS A 159 18.65 -2.88 -6.50
C LYS A 159 18.82 -1.93 -7.69
N GLY A 160 19.00 -0.63 -7.45
CA GLY A 160 19.02 0.39 -8.50
C GLY A 160 17.66 0.57 -9.19
N TYR A 161 16.55 0.44 -8.45
CA TYR A 161 15.21 0.64 -8.99
C TYR A 161 14.87 2.14 -9.14
N HIS A 162 14.20 2.51 -10.23
CA HIS A 162 13.53 3.81 -10.39
C HIS A 162 12.04 3.62 -10.12
N VAL A 163 11.49 4.33 -9.15
CA VAL A 163 10.08 4.16 -8.77
C VAL A 163 9.22 5.14 -9.55
N SER A 164 8.35 4.66 -10.44
CA SER A 164 7.43 5.54 -11.18
C SER A 164 6.13 5.82 -10.43
N ARG A 165 5.69 4.90 -9.56
CA ARG A 165 4.42 5.02 -8.81
C ARG A 165 4.47 4.43 -7.41
N ILE A 166 3.64 4.98 -6.54
CA ILE A 166 3.26 4.39 -5.25
C ILE A 166 1.77 4.12 -5.31
N LEU A 167 1.34 2.92 -4.94
CA LEU A 167 0.02 2.36 -5.19
C LEU A 167 -0.66 2.00 -3.87
N GLU A 168 -1.91 2.41 -3.70
CA GLU A 168 -2.76 2.04 -2.58
C GLU A 168 -3.91 1.16 -3.08
N THR A 169 -4.07 -0.04 -2.53
CA THR A 169 -5.21 -0.91 -2.84
C THR A 169 -6.52 -0.31 -2.34
N HIS A 170 -6.50 0.35 -1.17
CA HIS A 170 -7.65 1.03 -0.57
C HIS A 170 -7.22 2.02 0.52
N ALA A 171 -8.15 2.80 1.07
CA ALA A 171 -7.93 3.60 2.27
C ALA A 171 -7.85 2.72 3.54
N HIS A 172 -6.64 2.22 3.85
CA HIS A 172 -6.36 1.33 5.00
C HIS A 172 -6.87 1.85 6.35
N ALA A 173 -7.25 0.94 7.24
CA ALA A 173 -7.93 1.22 8.51
C ALA A 173 -7.18 0.71 9.75
N ASP A 174 -5.96 0.23 9.56
CA ASP A 174 -5.17 -0.58 10.49
C ASP A 174 -3.72 -0.05 10.64
N HIS A 175 -3.17 0.54 9.58
CA HIS A 175 -1.86 1.19 9.47
C HIS A 175 -1.99 2.56 8.80
N ILE A 176 -0.90 3.32 8.73
CA ILE A 176 -0.85 4.63 8.05
C ILE A 176 0.05 4.50 6.83
N THR A 177 -0.36 5.02 5.68
CA THR A 177 0.47 4.93 4.47
C THR A 177 1.69 5.85 4.55
N ALA A 178 2.85 5.33 4.15
CA ALA A 178 4.08 6.10 3.93
C ALA A 178 4.14 6.77 2.54
N ALA A 179 3.10 6.73 1.73
CA ALA A 179 3.12 7.21 0.35
C ALA A 179 3.63 8.65 0.20
N SER A 180 3.11 9.61 0.97
CA SER A 180 3.60 11.01 0.92
C SER A 180 5.05 11.16 1.39
N TYR A 181 5.55 10.27 2.26
CA TYR A 181 6.92 10.28 2.74
C TYR A 181 7.88 9.72 1.68
N LEU A 182 7.56 8.51 1.18
CA LEU A 182 8.30 7.84 0.11
C LEU A 182 8.34 8.69 -1.16
N GLN A 183 7.21 9.30 -1.54
CA GLN A 183 7.14 10.19 -2.70
C GLN A 183 8.18 11.32 -2.62
N SER A 184 8.34 11.94 -1.45
CA SER A 184 9.34 13.01 -1.29
C SER A 184 10.77 12.48 -1.24
N ARG A 185 11.01 11.39 -0.49
CA ARG A 185 12.34 10.77 -0.40
C ARG A 185 12.85 10.33 -1.78
N LEU A 186 11.98 9.69 -2.57
CA LEU A 186 12.27 9.26 -3.94
C LEU A 186 12.45 10.45 -4.88
N ALA A 187 11.57 11.46 -4.85
CA ALA A 187 11.73 12.66 -5.66
C ALA A 187 13.08 13.38 -5.44
N LYS A 188 13.59 13.41 -4.20
CA LYS A 188 14.93 13.94 -3.89
C LYS A 188 16.08 13.02 -4.33
N ALA A 189 15.88 11.70 -4.33
CA ALA A 189 16.92 10.72 -4.61
C ALA A 189 17.08 10.38 -6.11
N GLN A 190 15.97 10.16 -6.82
CA GLN A 190 15.96 9.74 -8.24
C GLN A 190 15.72 10.90 -9.22
N GLY A 191 15.43 12.11 -8.73
CA GLY A 191 15.14 13.31 -9.53
C GLY A 191 13.69 13.41 -10.03
N ASP A 192 13.03 12.28 -10.30
CA ASP A 192 11.62 12.23 -10.71
C ASP A 192 10.67 12.00 -9.53
N LYS A 193 9.54 12.71 -9.50
CA LYS A 193 8.47 12.52 -8.50
C LYS A 193 7.60 11.30 -8.87
N PRO A 194 7.57 10.20 -8.08
CA PRO A 194 6.63 9.10 -8.32
C PRO A 194 5.19 9.55 -8.08
N LEU A 195 4.24 9.00 -8.83
CA LEU A 195 2.82 9.31 -8.70
C LEU A 195 2.15 8.45 -7.62
N ILE A 196 1.46 9.06 -6.64
CA ILE A 196 0.62 8.31 -5.69
C ILE A 196 -0.73 8.00 -6.36
N CYS A 197 -1.08 6.72 -6.44
CA CYS A 197 -2.25 6.23 -7.17
C CYS A 197 -3.18 5.41 -6.27
N ILE A 198 -4.50 5.56 -6.46
CA ILE A 198 -5.54 4.77 -5.75
C ILE A 198 -6.78 4.63 -6.64
N GLY A 199 -7.70 3.71 -6.33
CA GLY A 199 -8.98 3.59 -7.04
C GLY A 199 -9.86 4.84 -6.92
N ARG A 200 -10.49 5.29 -8.02
CA ARG A 200 -11.28 6.54 -8.11
C ARG A 200 -12.37 6.70 -7.03
N ARG A 201 -12.88 5.59 -6.52
CA ARG A 201 -13.92 5.54 -5.46
C ARG A 201 -13.40 5.96 -4.07
N ILE A 202 -12.10 6.20 -3.89
CA ILE A 202 -11.52 6.88 -2.71
C ILE A 202 -12.30 8.16 -2.33
N THR A 203 -12.83 8.87 -3.33
CA THR A 203 -13.68 10.06 -3.19
C THR A 203 -14.88 9.84 -2.26
N GLN A 204 -15.48 8.65 -2.26
CA GLN A 204 -16.61 8.28 -1.39
C GLN A 204 -16.17 8.06 0.06
N VAL A 205 -14.96 7.55 0.26
CA VAL A 205 -14.34 7.35 1.57
C VAL A 205 -13.87 8.70 2.13
N GLN A 206 -13.24 9.54 1.30
CA GLN A 206 -12.88 10.92 1.62
C GLN A 206 -14.11 11.73 2.07
N GLU A 207 -15.21 11.76 1.30
CA GLU A 207 -16.44 12.48 1.69
C GLU A 207 -16.94 12.03 3.07
N ARG A 208 -17.05 10.70 3.28
CA ARG A 208 -17.55 10.11 4.53
C ARG A 208 -16.67 10.45 5.72
N PHE A 209 -15.36 10.24 5.62
CA PHE A 209 -14.46 10.34 6.77
C PHE A 209 -13.96 11.76 7.02
N ALA A 210 -13.84 12.60 5.99
CA ALA A 210 -13.62 14.04 6.20
C ALA A 210 -14.77 14.65 6.99
N LYS A 211 -16.02 14.30 6.65
CA LYS A 211 -17.21 14.69 7.42
C LYS A 211 -17.25 14.10 8.84
N ARG A 212 -16.78 12.87 9.07
CA ARG A 212 -16.73 12.24 10.40
C ARG A 212 -15.72 12.91 11.34
N TYR A 213 -14.56 13.31 10.83
CA TYR A 213 -13.44 13.84 11.62
C TYR A 213 -13.31 15.37 11.57
N GLY A 214 -14.16 16.07 10.81
CA GLY A 214 -14.15 17.53 10.68
C GLY A 214 -12.97 18.05 9.84
N ILE A 215 -12.55 17.28 8.84
CA ILE A 215 -11.42 17.61 7.96
C ILE A 215 -11.92 18.52 6.81
N PRO A 216 -11.26 19.67 6.55
CA PRO A 216 -11.54 20.51 5.38
C PRO A 216 -11.32 19.74 4.07
N ALA A 217 -12.19 19.95 3.07
CA ALA A 217 -12.07 19.29 1.77
C ALA A 217 -10.70 19.54 1.09
N ALA A 218 -10.14 20.74 1.25
CA ALA A 218 -8.82 21.13 0.77
C ALA A 218 -7.64 20.34 1.37
N GLU A 219 -7.82 19.59 2.46
CA GLU A 219 -6.80 18.64 2.97
C GLU A 219 -6.90 17.25 2.31
N CYS A 220 -7.97 16.97 1.55
CA CYS A 220 -8.21 15.72 0.82
C CYS A 220 -8.12 15.90 -0.71
N GLU A 221 -8.28 17.12 -1.22
CA GLU A 221 -8.15 17.46 -2.65
C GLU A 221 -6.69 17.36 -3.12
N GLY A 222 -6.46 16.73 -4.29
CA GLY A 222 -5.12 16.63 -4.89
C GLY A 222 -4.07 15.90 -4.03
N VAL A 223 -4.51 14.98 -3.16
CA VAL A 223 -3.59 14.18 -2.31
C VAL A 223 -3.06 12.93 -3.00
N PHE A 224 -3.87 12.33 -3.87
CA PHE A 224 -3.48 11.29 -4.83
C PHE A 224 -3.24 11.95 -6.19
N ASP A 225 -2.12 11.64 -6.85
CA ASP A 225 -1.77 12.17 -8.18
C ASP A 225 -2.60 11.51 -9.29
N VAL A 226 -3.00 10.26 -9.11
CA VAL A 226 -3.83 9.50 -10.07
C VAL A 226 -4.98 8.78 -9.37
N LEU A 227 -6.18 8.95 -9.91
CA LEU A 227 -7.38 8.23 -9.52
C LEU A 227 -7.75 7.22 -10.61
N LEU A 228 -7.53 5.94 -10.35
CA LEU A 228 -7.63 4.84 -11.31
C LEU A 228 -9.08 4.35 -11.50
N ASP A 229 -9.48 4.15 -12.75
CA ASP A 229 -10.76 3.51 -13.13
C ASP A 229 -10.67 1.97 -13.26
N ASP A 230 -11.83 1.33 -13.35
CA ASP A 230 -11.95 -0.13 -13.42
C ASP A 230 -11.31 -0.68 -14.71
N SER A 231 -10.30 -1.53 -14.58
CA SER A 231 -9.48 -2.06 -15.68
C SER A 231 -8.57 -1.02 -16.35
N GLU A 232 -8.40 0.18 -15.76
CA GLU A 232 -7.36 1.12 -16.18
C GLU A 232 -5.98 0.44 -16.07
N SER A 233 -5.10 0.70 -17.04
CA SER A 233 -3.80 0.03 -17.13
C SER A 233 -2.69 1.03 -17.44
N PHE A 234 -1.53 0.82 -16.82
CA PHE A 234 -0.33 1.64 -16.98
C PHE A 234 0.91 0.75 -17.11
N SER A 235 1.97 1.27 -17.73
CA SER A 235 3.25 0.59 -17.79
C SER A 235 4.00 0.64 -16.46
N ILE A 236 4.78 -0.41 -16.20
CA ILE A 236 5.92 -0.43 -15.30
C ILE A 236 7.09 -0.88 -16.18
N GLY A 237 7.81 0.06 -16.77
CA GLY A 237 8.80 -0.21 -17.81
C GLY A 237 8.18 -0.89 -19.02
N THR A 238 8.60 -2.13 -19.28
CA THR A 238 8.04 -3.01 -20.32
C THR A 238 6.89 -3.89 -19.85
N SER A 239 6.66 -3.99 -18.53
CA SER A 239 5.51 -4.69 -17.95
C SER A 239 4.26 -3.81 -17.96
N ILE A 240 3.08 -4.42 -17.91
CA ILE A 240 1.79 -3.73 -17.78
C ILE A 240 1.16 -4.10 -16.44
N CYS A 241 0.69 -3.07 -15.72
CA CYS A 241 -0.13 -3.20 -14.53
C CYS A 241 -1.58 -2.81 -14.85
N THR A 242 -2.56 -3.63 -14.45
CA THR A 242 -4.00 -3.39 -14.63
C THR A 242 -4.71 -3.31 -13.28
N ALA A 243 -5.50 -2.25 -13.06
CA ALA A 243 -6.30 -2.06 -11.85
C ALA A 243 -7.59 -2.91 -11.91
N LEU A 244 -7.77 -3.81 -10.94
CA LEU A 244 -8.95 -4.65 -10.80
C LEU A 244 -9.84 -4.12 -9.68
N HIS A 245 -11.04 -3.58 -9.97
CA HIS A 245 -12.00 -3.26 -8.90
C HIS A 245 -12.46 -4.54 -8.19
N LEU A 246 -12.31 -4.56 -6.86
CA LEU A 246 -12.53 -5.72 -5.98
C LEU A 246 -13.30 -5.29 -4.70
N PRO A 247 -14.46 -4.61 -4.84
CA PRO A 247 -15.17 -4.04 -3.70
C PRO A 247 -15.64 -5.12 -2.72
N GLY A 248 -15.77 -4.76 -1.45
CA GLY A 248 -16.43 -5.60 -0.45
C GLY A 248 -15.89 -5.43 0.97
N HIS A 249 -14.58 -5.30 1.13
CA HIS A 249 -14.01 -4.78 2.38
C HIS A 249 -14.34 -3.30 2.52
N THR A 250 -13.93 -2.52 1.52
CA THR A 250 -14.32 -1.12 1.30
C THR A 250 -14.91 -0.94 -0.11
N PRO A 251 -15.58 0.19 -0.43
CA PRO A 251 -16.08 0.44 -1.79
C PRO A 251 -14.99 0.87 -2.78
N ASP A 252 -13.85 1.37 -2.28
CA ASP A 252 -12.72 1.87 -3.07
C ASP A 252 -11.69 0.81 -3.46
N LEU A 253 -11.74 -0.38 -2.85
CA LEU A 253 -10.72 -1.42 -3.03
C LEU A 253 -10.49 -1.82 -4.49
N ILE A 254 -9.27 -1.61 -4.94
CA ILE A 254 -8.71 -2.15 -6.18
C ILE A 254 -7.54 -3.08 -5.87
N GLY A 255 -7.35 -4.10 -6.70
CA GLY A 255 -6.11 -4.88 -6.76
C GLY A 255 -5.31 -4.55 -8.02
N TYR A 256 -4.06 -5.00 -8.06
CA TYR A 256 -3.14 -4.74 -9.17
C TYR A 256 -2.68 -6.06 -9.81
N LEU A 257 -3.01 -6.25 -11.09
CA LEU A 257 -2.55 -7.39 -11.90
C LEU A 257 -1.27 -7.00 -12.65
N VAL A 258 -0.16 -7.69 -12.38
CA VAL A 258 1.15 -7.54 -13.06
C VAL A 258 1.73 -8.92 -13.32
N GLY A 259 1.91 -9.31 -14.59
CA GLY A 259 2.30 -10.69 -14.91
C GLY A 259 1.22 -11.71 -14.49
N ASP A 260 1.62 -12.80 -13.85
CA ASP A 260 0.75 -13.80 -13.18
C ASP A 260 0.63 -13.50 -11.66
N ASN A 261 0.65 -12.22 -11.29
CA ASN A 261 0.61 -11.75 -9.91
C ASN A 261 -0.55 -10.76 -9.74
N ILE A 262 -1.42 -10.99 -8.76
CA ILE A 262 -2.48 -10.08 -8.35
C ILE A 262 -2.27 -9.66 -6.91
N PHE A 263 -1.94 -8.40 -6.69
CA PHE A 263 -1.92 -7.78 -5.37
C PHE A 263 -3.35 -7.39 -5.01
N CYS A 264 -4.01 -8.15 -4.13
CA CYS A 264 -5.47 -8.05 -3.94
C CYS A 264 -5.90 -7.18 -2.74
N GLY A 265 -4.96 -6.60 -2.00
CA GLY A 265 -5.24 -5.87 -0.75
C GLY A 265 -6.04 -6.71 0.24
N ASP A 266 -6.97 -6.07 0.94
CA ASP A 266 -7.93 -6.71 1.86
C ASP A 266 -9.13 -7.34 1.12
N SER A 267 -8.84 -8.25 0.18
CA SER A 267 -9.86 -9.07 -0.48
C SER A 267 -9.83 -10.51 0.04
N ILE A 268 -8.79 -11.26 -0.34
CA ILE A 268 -8.52 -12.63 0.11
C ILE A 268 -7.27 -12.60 1.00
N PHE A 269 -7.24 -13.45 2.05
CA PHE A 269 -6.07 -13.66 2.89
C PHE A 269 -5.56 -15.10 2.77
N HIS A 270 -4.39 -15.40 3.37
CA HIS A 270 -3.86 -16.77 3.44
C HIS A 270 -4.94 -17.76 3.94
N SER A 271 -4.87 -18.99 3.44
CA SER A 271 -6.03 -19.89 3.37
C SER A 271 -6.65 -20.29 4.73
N ASP A 272 -5.87 -20.22 5.83
CA ASP A 272 -6.31 -20.47 7.21
C ASP A 272 -7.10 -19.31 7.86
N ILE A 273 -6.92 -18.09 7.33
CA ILE A 273 -7.62 -16.85 7.73
C ILE A 273 -8.86 -16.63 6.86
N GLY A 274 -8.76 -16.90 5.55
CA GLY A 274 -9.85 -16.84 4.59
C GLY A 274 -10.00 -15.50 3.86
N THR A 275 -10.70 -14.53 4.46
CA THR A 275 -11.06 -13.25 3.83
C THR A 275 -11.18 -12.08 4.82
N ALA A 276 -11.11 -10.86 4.28
CA ALA A 276 -11.31 -9.60 5.02
C ALA A 276 -12.74 -9.42 5.58
N ARG A 277 -12.89 -8.46 6.49
CA ARG A 277 -14.16 -8.04 7.12
C ARG A 277 -14.99 -7.14 6.20
N CYS A 278 -16.31 -7.09 6.35
CA CYS A 278 -17.21 -6.32 5.48
C CYS A 278 -18.05 -5.26 6.23
N ASP A 279 -17.84 -5.08 7.52
CA ASP A 279 -18.55 -4.13 8.40
C ASP A 279 -18.01 -2.69 8.35
N PHE A 280 -16.95 -2.44 7.56
CA PHE A 280 -16.48 -1.10 7.30
C PHE A 280 -17.57 -0.25 6.60
N PRO A 281 -17.69 1.07 6.84
CA PRO A 281 -18.76 1.89 6.26
C PRO A 281 -18.81 1.96 4.72
N GLY A 282 -19.56 1.04 4.10
CA GLY A 282 -19.67 0.86 2.65
C GLY A 282 -19.18 -0.50 2.14
N GLY A 283 -18.69 -1.37 3.03
CA GLY A 283 -18.40 -2.77 2.74
C GLY A 283 -19.67 -3.61 2.52
N SER A 284 -19.47 -4.81 1.96
CA SER A 284 -20.54 -5.74 1.62
C SER A 284 -19.99 -7.15 1.44
N ALA A 285 -20.48 -8.10 2.23
CA ALA A 285 -20.11 -9.52 2.12
C ALA A 285 -20.46 -10.10 0.73
N THR A 286 -21.57 -9.68 0.14
CA THR A 286 -21.98 -10.06 -1.22
C THR A 286 -20.99 -9.56 -2.28
N GLN A 287 -20.50 -8.32 -2.14
CA GLN A 287 -19.47 -7.82 -3.06
C GLN A 287 -18.13 -8.53 -2.82
N LEU A 288 -17.73 -8.74 -1.56
CA LEU A 288 -16.47 -9.41 -1.25
C LEU A 288 -16.44 -10.86 -1.77
N TYR A 289 -17.57 -11.59 -1.69
CA TYR A 289 -17.71 -12.90 -2.30
C TYR A 289 -17.46 -12.84 -3.82
N ARG A 290 -18.11 -11.91 -4.53
CA ARG A 290 -18.01 -11.78 -5.99
C ARG A 290 -16.62 -11.30 -6.44
N SER A 291 -15.98 -10.42 -5.67
CA SER A 291 -14.58 -10.03 -5.84
C SER A 291 -13.64 -11.21 -5.61
N GLY A 292 -13.93 -12.05 -4.61
CA GLY A 292 -13.23 -13.31 -4.39
C GLY A 292 -13.39 -14.29 -5.55
N GLN A 293 -14.61 -14.55 -6.02
CA GLN A 293 -14.88 -15.42 -7.18
C GLN A 293 -14.24 -14.88 -8.48
N LYS A 294 -14.15 -13.55 -8.64
CA LYS A 294 -13.41 -12.89 -9.74
C LYS A 294 -11.90 -13.18 -9.67
N LEU A 295 -11.31 -13.20 -8.47
CA LEU A 295 -9.91 -13.59 -8.27
C LEU A 295 -9.69 -15.09 -8.52
N LEU A 296 -10.60 -15.95 -8.06
CA LEU A 296 -10.52 -17.41 -8.23
C LEU A 296 -10.91 -17.92 -9.62
N ALA A 297 -11.20 -17.02 -10.56
CA ALA A 297 -11.44 -17.29 -11.98
C ALA A 297 -10.22 -17.02 -12.88
N PHE A 298 -9.09 -16.57 -12.30
CA PHE A 298 -7.80 -16.52 -12.99
C PHE A 298 -7.17 -17.92 -13.12
N PRO A 299 -6.12 -18.11 -13.94
CA PRO A 299 -5.38 -19.37 -14.02
C PRO A 299 -4.91 -19.90 -12.66
N ASP A 300 -4.93 -21.22 -12.50
CA ASP A 300 -4.57 -21.95 -11.26
C ASP A 300 -3.24 -21.50 -10.62
N ASP A 301 -2.27 -21.14 -11.44
CA ASP A 301 -0.89 -20.76 -11.09
C ASP A 301 -0.70 -19.24 -10.85
N THR A 302 -1.72 -18.42 -11.14
CA THR A 302 -1.73 -17.00 -10.77
C THR A 302 -1.59 -16.85 -9.25
N LYS A 303 -0.63 -16.02 -8.82
CA LYS A 303 -0.36 -15.72 -7.41
C LYS A 303 -1.25 -14.58 -6.94
N ILE A 304 -1.99 -14.80 -5.87
CA ILE A 304 -2.77 -13.78 -5.17
C ILE A 304 -1.96 -13.35 -3.94
N TRP A 305 -1.40 -12.14 -4.02
CA TRP A 305 -0.60 -11.50 -2.99
C TRP A 305 -1.52 -10.66 -2.08
N THR A 306 -1.45 -10.86 -0.77
CA THR A 306 -2.49 -10.38 0.16
C THR A 306 -2.06 -9.08 0.86
N GLY A 307 -3.01 -8.19 1.18
CA GLY A 307 -2.70 -6.94 1.89
C GLY A 307 -2.23 -7.16 3.34
N HIS A 308 -2.74 -8.21 3.98
CA HIS A 308 -2.41 -8.60 5.34
C HIS A 308 -2.18 -10.10 5.49
N ASP A 309 -1.46 -10.47 6.55
CA ASP A 309 -1.41 -11.82 7.09
C ASP A 309 -1.37 -11.82 8.63
N TYR A 310 -1.98 -12.83 9.23
CA TYR A 310 -2.13 -13.00 10.68
C TYR A 310 -1.78 -14.44 11.07
N PRO A 311 -0.48 -14.78 11.16
CA PRO A 311 -0.01 -16.15 11.32
C PRO A 311 -0.61 -16.85 12.55
N SER A 312 -1.03 -18.09 12.36
CA SER A 312 -1.73 -18.88 13.38
C SER A 312 -0.75 -19.59 14.33
N LYS A 313 -1.23 -20.27 15.38
CA LYS A 313 -0.34 -21.06 16.25
C LYS A 313 0.36 -22.20 15.50
N ASP A 314 -0.30 -22.70 14.44
CA ASP A 314 0.13 -23.84 13.65
C ASP A 314 0.98 -23.41 12.43
N ARG A 315 1.03 -22.10 12.13
CA ARG A 315 1.82 -21.48 11.06
C ARG A 315 2.52 -20.24 11.60
N GLN A 316 3.80 -20.39 11.96
CA GLN A 316 4.56 -19.34 12.66
C GLN A 316 5.07 -18.22 11.74
N GLU A 317 5.20 -18.48 10.44
CA GLU A 317 5.71 -17.52 9.45
C GLU A 317 4.57 -16.88 8.66
N ALA A 318 4.75 -15.60 8.31
CA ALA A 318 3.87 -14.89 7.40
C ALA A 318 4.13 -15.33 5.95
N VAL A 319 3.06 -15.49 5.18
CA VAL A 319 3.11 -15.96 3.79
C VAL A 319 2.47 -14.88 2.88
N PRO A 320 3.23 -14.26 1.96
CA PRO A 320 2.76 -13.07 1.22
C PRO A 320 1.78 -13.38 0.09
N PHE A 321 1.78 -14.60 -0.45
CA PHE A 321 0.85 -15.01 -1.50
C PHE A 321 0.48 -16.49 -1.39
N LEU A 322 -0.63 -16.86 -2.01
CA LEU A 322 -0.92 -18.23 -2.43
C LEU A 322 -1.34 -18.24 -3.90
N THR A 323 -1.32 -19.42 -4.54
CA THR A 323 -1.88 -19.57 -5.88
C THR A 323 -3.41 -19.60 -5.88
N VAL A 324 -4.03 -19.28 -7.03
CA VAL A 324 -5.48 -19.46 -7.23
C VAL A 324 -5.92 -20.88 -6.88
N ARG A 325 -5.18 -21.90 -7.33
CA ARG A 325 -5.47 -23.31 -7.00
C ARG A 325 -5.53 -23.54 -5.49
N GLU A 326 -4.54 -23.08 -4.74
CA GLU A 326 -4.52 -23.26 -3.28
C GLU A 326 -5.67 -22.53 -2.59
N HIS A 327 -6.09 -21.36 -3.08
CA HIS A 327 -7.29 -20.73 -2.53
C HIS A 327 -8.57 -21.52 -2.86
N ARG A 328 -8.70 -22.05 -4.08
CA ARG A 328 -9.84 -22.91 -4.48
C ARG A 328 -9.88 -24.22 -3.68
N GLU A 329 -8.74 -24.82 -3.39
CA GLU A 329 -8.63 -26.08 -2.64
C GLU A 329 -8.80 -25.90 -1.12
N ARG A 330 -8.21 -24.85 -0.53
CA ARG A 330 -8.03 -24.73 0.94
C ARG A 330 -8.37 -23.37 1.56
N ASN A 331 -8.97 -22.40 0.85
CA ASN A 331 -9.44 -21.17 1.50
C ASN A 331 -10.67 -21.43 2.39
N LYS A 332 -10.51 -21.25 3.69
CA LYS A 332 -11.52 -21.48 4.74
C LYS A 332 -12.87 -20.79 4.54
N HIS A 333 -12.94 -19.73 3.72
CA HIS A 333 -14.17 -19.02 3.41
C HIS A 333 -14.58 -19.08 1.93
N LEU A 334 -13.66 -19.35 0.99
CA LEU A 334 -13.89 -19.24 -0.46
C LEU A 334 -13.51 -20.49 -1.27
N ALA A 335 -13.16 -21.60 -0.63
CA ALA A 335 -12.88 -22.85 -1.32
C ALA A 335 -14.07 -23.33 -2.17
N ASP A 336 -13.78 -24.09 -3.22
CA ASP A 336 -14.74 -24.59 -4.19
C ASP A 336 -15.90 -25.35 -3.53
N GLY A 337 -17.12 -25.02 -3.96
CA GLY A 337 -18.36 -25.54 -3.37
C GLY A 337 -18.99 -24.65 -2.30
N THR A 338 -18.31 -23.60 -1.82
CA THR A 338 -18.92 -22.58 -0.95
C THR A 338 -19.88 -21.69 -1.77
N SER A 339 -21.13 -21.52 -1.33
CA SER A 339 -22.11 -20.64 -1.99
C SER A 339 -22.06 -19.19 -1.51
N GLU A 340 -22.65 -18.26 -2.29
CA GLU A 340 -22.74 -16.84 -1.90
C GLU A 340 -23.52 -16.67 -0.58
N GLU A 341 -24.60 -17.44 -0.39
CA GLU A 341 -25.43 -17.42 0.82
C GLU A 341 -24.68 -17.95 2.03
N GLN A 342 -23.92 -19.05 1.86
CA GLN A 342 -23.07 -19.62 2.91
C GLN A 342 -21.98 -18.62 3.32
N TYR A 343 -21.31 -18.01 2.34
CA TYR A 343 -20.30 -16.99 2.58
C TYR A 343 -20.89 -15.78 3.31
N VAL A 344 -21.99 -15.21 2.82
CA VAL A 344 -22.61 -14.00 3.37
C VAL A 344 -23.11 -14.25 4.80
N ALA A 345 -23.71 -15.41 5.09
CA ALA A 345 -24.12 -15.78 6.43
C ALA A 345 -22.93 -15.92 7.40
N MET A 346 -21.87 -16.61 6.97
CA MET A 346 -20.63 -16.77 7.74
C MET A 346 -19.97 -15.40 8.01
N ARG A 347 -19.77 -14.59 6.95
CA ARG A 347 -19.08 -13.30 7.01
C ARG A 347 -19.81 -12.31 7.90
N THR A 348 -21.12 -12.17 7.73
CA THR A 348 -21.97 -11.29 8.56
C THR A 348 -21.95 -11.71 10.03
N SER A 349 -22.05 -13.01 10.30
CA SER A 349 -21.97 -13.55 11.67
C SER A 349 -20.60 -13.32 12.32
N ARG A 350 -19.51 -13.46 11.54
CA ARG A 350 -18.13 -13.24 11.98
C ARG A 350 -17.85 -11.76 12.24
N ASP A 351 -18.29 -10.87 11.37
CA ASP A 351 -18.06 -9.43 11.48
C ASP A 351 -18.75 -8.84 12.71
N GLY A 352 -19.98 -9.30 13.01
CA GLY A 352 -20.70 -8.94 14.24
C GLY A 352 -20.04 -9.37 15.56
N GLN A 353 -18.92 -10.11 15.50
CA GLN A 353 -18.09 -10.51 16.64
C GLN A 353 -16.71 -9.81 16.66
N MET A 354 -16.36 -9.07 15.61
CA MET A 354 -15.06 -8.42 15.48
C MET A 354 -15.01 -7.07 16.21
N ARG A 355 -13.86 -6.76 16.81
CA ARG A 355 -13.59 -5.43 17.38
C ARG A 355 -13.19 -4.45 16.28
N GLU A 356 -13.32 -3.17 16.55
CA GLU A 356 -12.79 -2.10 15.71
C GLU A 356 -11.25 -2.19 15.61
N PRO A 357 -10.61 -1.91 14.46
CA PRO A 357 -9.15 -1.97 14.31
C PRO A 357 -8.41 -0.97 15.21
N ARG A 358 -7.20 -1.31 15.68
CA ARG A 358 -6.47 -0.55 16.71
C ARG A 358 -6.16 0.90 16.32
N LEU A 359 -5.91 1.18 15.03
CA LEU A 359 -5.47 2.50 14.55
C LEU A 359 -6.50 3.22 13.66
N ILE A 360 -7.73 2.71 13.51
CA ILE A 360 -8.70 3.17 12.51
C ILE A 360 -8.94 4.69 12.47
N HIS A 361 -8.91 5.38 13.61
CA HIS A 361 -9.10 6.83 13.63
C HIS A 361 -7.84 7.58 13.21
N GLN A 362 -6.65 7.06 13.49
CA GLN A 362 -5.36 7.66 13.11
C GLN A 362 -5.06 7.36 11.63
N SER A 363 -5.17 6.09 11.24
CA SER A 363 -5.11 5.59 9.86
C SER A 363 -6.00 6.41 8.93
N LEU A 364 -7.31 6.39 9.12
CA LEU A 364 -8.23 7.07 8.20
C LEU A 364 -8.08 8.59 8.18
N GLN A 365 -7.54 9.23 9.23
CA GLN A 365 -7.27 10.66 9.19
C GLN A 365 -6.04 11.02 8.33
N MET A 366 -5.05 10.14 8.21
CA MET A 366 -3.86 10.36 7.37
C MET A 366 -4.00 9.75 5.97
N ASN A 367 -4.64 8.57 5.85
CA ASN A 367 -4.74 7.83 4.60
C ASN A 367 -5.67 8.54 3.60
N ILE A 368 -6.79 9.14 4.04
CA ILE A 368 -7.64 9.94 3.15
C ILE A 368 -6.99 11.27 2.70
N ARG A 369 -5.86 11.65 3.33
CA ARG A 369 -4.96 12.74 2.94
C ARG A 369 -3.74 12.24 2.13
N GLY A 370 -3.76 11.01 1.61
CA GLY A 370 -2.64 10.42 0.85
C GLY A 370 -1.36 10.20 1.68
N GLY A 371 -1.49 10.02 3.00
CA GLY A 371 -0.37 9.95 3.93
C GLY A 371 0.19 11.31 4.36
N ARG A 372 -0.40 12.43 3.93
CA ARG A 372 -0.04 13.77 4.43
C ARG A 372 -0.54 13.95 5.86
N LEU A 373 0.29 14.55 6.72
CA LEU A 373 -0.10 14.90 8.08
C LEU A 373 -1.19 15.98 8.08
N PRO A 374 -2.09 16.01 9.09
CA PRO A 374 -3.00 17.13 9.31
C PRO A 374 -2.27 18.47 9.41
N ALA A 375 -2.87 19.53 8.87
CA ALA A 375 -2.29 20.88 8.95
C ALA A 375 -1.97 21.29 10.41
N PRO A 376 -0.84 21.98 10.68
CA PRO A 376 -0.48 22.40 12.02
C PRO A 376 -1.54 23.31 12.66
N SER A 377 -2.16 22.83 13.74
CA SER A 377 -2.98 23.66 14.63
C SER A 377 -2.11 24.20 15.76
N ALA A 378 -2.36 25.42 16.23
CA ALA A 378 -1.48 26.16 17.15
C ALA A 378 -1.11 25.34 18.41
N GLY A 379 0.06 24.69 18.38
CA GLY A 379 0.62 23.87 19.45
C GLY A 379 0.83 22.39 19.14
N ARG A 380 -0.04 21.73 18.34
CA ARG A 380 -0.01 20.26 18.13
C ARG A 380 -0.63 19.78 16.80
N LEU A 381 -0.17 18.61 16.34
CA LEU A 381 -0.94 17.73 15.45
C LEU A 381 -2.29 17.40 16.10
N LYS A 382 -3.38 17.60 15.37
CA LYS A 382 -4.75 17.43 15.87
C LYS A 382 -5.43 16.23 15.22
N TYR A 383 -5.55 15.14 15.96
CA TYR A 383 -6.43 14.04 15.62
C TYR A 383 -7.81 14.25 16.26
N THR A 384 -8.87 14.22 15.46
CA THR A 384 -10.25 14.18 15.95
C THR A 384 -10.59 12.73 16.29
N VAL A 385 -10.69 12.41 17.59
CA VAL A 385 -11.19 11.11 18.05
C VAL A 385 -12.68 11.24 18.36
N THR A 386 -13.52 10.83 17.42
CA THR A 386 -14.99 10.87 17.58
C THR A 386 -15.45 9.68 18.43
N VAL A 387 -15.29 9.79 19.75
CA VAL A 387 -15.79 8.82 20.74
C VAL A 387 -17.30 8.64 20.58
N GLY A 388 -17.78 7.39 20.68
CA GLY A 388 -19.20 7.07 20.64
C GLY A 388 -20.00 7.78 21.74
N THR A 389 -21.25 8.12 21.47
CA THR A 389 -22.02 9.15 22.19
C THR A 389 -22.35 8.80 23.66
N LEU A 390 -21.43 9.04 24.60
CA LEU A 390 -21.77 9.40 26.00
C LEU A 390 -20.58 10.03 26.79
N LEU A 391 -20.89 11.14 27.49
CA LEU A 391 -20.22 11.71 28.68
C LEU A 391 -18.73 12.16 28.64
N MET A 392 -18.57 13.48 28.44
CA MET A 392 -17.92 14.44 29.36
C MET A 392 -16.39 14.55 29.61
N LEU A 393 -15.98 15.82 29.59
CA LEU A 393 -14.97 16.56 30.38
C LEU A 393 -13.47 16.62 30.01
N GLU A 394 -13.10 17.86 29.65
CA GLU A 394 -11.92 18.64 30.10
C GLU A 394 -10.49 18.34 29.60
N ALA A 395 -9.62 19.32 29.84
CA ALA A 395 -8.48 19.63 28.98
C ALA A 395 -7.11 19.33 29.63
N LEU A 396 -6.14 18.96 28.78
CA LEU A 396 -4.78 18.59 29.17
C LEU A 396 -3.77 19.72 28.87
N THR A 397 -3.33 20.41 29.92
CA THR A 397 -2.20 21.36 29.90
C THR A 397 -0.84 20.64 29.93
N LEU A 398 0.24 21.37 29.61
CA LEU A 398 1.61 20.87 29.46
C LEU A 398 2.60 21.53 30.43
N VAL A 399 3.66 20.81 30.80
CA VAL A 399 4.86 21.32 31.50
C VAL A 399 6.13 20.68 30.87
N PRO A 400 7.23 21.44 30.60
CA PRO A 400 8.40 20.93 29.87
C PRO A 400 9.70 20.82 30.69
N CYS A 401 10.67 20.01 30.21
CA CYS A 401 12.12 20.04 30.58
C CYS A 401 13.00 19.36 29.49
N PRO A 402 14.36 19.38 29.53
CA PRO A 402 15.17 19.61 28.31
C PRO A 402 16.10 18.47 27.81
N GLN A 403 16.75 18.74 26.67
CA GLN A 403 17.75 17.97 25.90
C GLN A 403 19.21 18.36 26.27
N PRO A 404 20.31 17.85 25.63
CA PRO A 404 20.51 16.99 24.43
C PRO A 404 21.33 15.70 24.76
N ALA A 405 22.09 14.96 23.92
CA ALA A 405 22.67 15.07 22.54
C ALA A 405 23.14 13.66 22.06
N THR A 406 23.53 13.33 20.81
CA THR A 406 23.20 13.73 19.40
C THR A 406 23.83 12.68 18.44
N PHE A 407 23.22 12.38 17.28
CA PHE A 407 23.81 11.64 16.14
C PHE A 407 23.29 12.26 14.81
N PRO A 408 23.91 12.01 13.63
CA PRO A 408 23.61 12.78 12.42
C PRO A 408 22.20 12.51 11.88
N ALA A 409 21.49 13.58 11.52
CA ALA A 409 20.09 13.55 11.13
C ALA A 409 19.88 13.88 9.65
N VAL A 410 18.87 13.26 9.04
CA VAL A 410 18.23 13.75 7.82
C VAL A 410 17.21 14.81 8.23
N ASP A 411 17.25 16.00 7.61
CA ASP A 411 16.41 17.11 8.05
C ASP A 411 14.97 17.00 7.55
N LEU A 412 14.07 16.57 8.46
CA LEU A 412 12.64 16.50 8.21
C LEU A 412 11.95 17.88 8.28
N ALA A 413 12.60 18.93 8.81
CA ALA A 413 12.09 20.30 8.76
C ALA A 413 12.19 20.89 7.34
N GLU A 414 13.06 20.38 6.47
CA GLU A 414 13.06 20.73 5.03
C GLU A 414 11.80 20.21 4.30
N LEU A 415 11.03 19.32 4.92
CA LEU A 415 9.73 18.85 4.42
C LEU A 415 8.53 19.45 5.15
N TYR A 416 8.67 19.67 6.46
CA TYR A 416 7.61 20.19 7.32
C TYR A 416 8.18 21.22 8.31
N PRO A 417 8.51 22.46 7.87
CA PRO A 417 9.30 23.42 8.67
C PRO A 417 8.63 23.84 9.98
N ASP A 418 7.31 23.75 10.07
CA ASP A 418 6.53 24.08 11.27
C ASP A 418 6.29 22.87 12.20
N VAL A 419 6.81 21.67 11.88
CA VAL A 419 6.53 20.43 12.63
C VAL A 419 7.73 20.01 13.48
N LYS A 420 7.63 20.18 14.80
CA LYS A 420 8.57 19.59 15.76
C LYS A 420 8.35 18.08 15.90
N ILE A 421 9.20 17.29 15.24
CA ILE A 421 9.27 15.84 15.38
C ILE A 421 10.07 15.49 16.65
N ILE A 422 9.56 14.54 17.44
CA ILE A 422 10.19 14.07 18.68
C ILE A 422 10.66 12.62 18.48
N VAL A 423 11.97 12.46 18.30
CA VAL A 423 12.61 11.14 18.31
C VAL A 423 12.90 10.74 19.76
N ILE A 424 12.33 9.62 20.21
CA ILE A 424 12.54 9.08 21.56
C ILE A 424 13.42 7.84 21.44
N ASN A 425 14.72 7.98 21.75
CA ASN A 425 15.63 6.86 21.86
C ASN A 425 15.45 6.20 23.24
N ARG A 426 15.14 4.90 23.31
CA ARG A 426 14.86 4.20 24.56
C ARG A 426 16.14 3.60 25.16
N ASP A 427 16.69 4.26 26.17
CA ASP A 427 17.59 3.63 27.15
C ASP A 427 16.72 3.04 28.29
N PRO A 428 16.80 1.73 28.62
CA PRO A 428 15.92 1.12 29.62
C PRO A 428 16.11 1.60 31.07
N GLU A 429 17.22 2.29 31.40
CA GLU A 429 17.52 2.70 32.80
C GLU A 429 17.47 4.23 33.04
N LYS A 430 16.83 5.03 32.16
CA LYS A 430 16.51 6.46 32.41
C LYS A 430 15.15 6.90 31.89
#